data_AF-A0A3G5UE55-F1
#
_entry.id   AF-A0A3G5UE55-F1
#
_cell.length_a   1.000
_cell.length_b   1.000
_cell.length_c   1.000
_cell.angle_alpha   90.00
_cell.angle_beta   90.00
_cell.angle_gamma   90.00
#
_symmetry.space_group_name_H-M   'P 1'
#
loop_
_entity.id
_entity.type
_entity.pdbx_description
1 polymer ?
#
loop_
_entity_poly.entity_id
_entity_poly.type
_entity_poly.pdbx_seq_one_letter_code
_entity_poly.pdbx_strand_id
1 'polypeptide(L)'
;MKRLGIFLFVLVLGYIFYYDIKIGTLPMLSSYKKTNAAETIKQESTNTKQKKENKAEKETDVTYKTIEVKTGDTVLSITEAINKKKIPSIEKVIDDFKQLNKNTPATKIQLGKSYKFPLYQ
;
A
#
# COMPACT_ATOMS: atom_id res chain seq x y z
N MET A 1 0.11 -33.68 -40.71
CA MET A 1 0.25 -32.23 -40.45
C MET A 1 -0.90 -31.63 -39.61
N LYS A 2 -2.19 -31.75 -39.99
CA LYS A 2 -3.31 -31.10 -39.27
C LYS A 2 -3.52 -31.59 -37.82
N ARG A 3 -3.36 -32.89 -37.58
CA ARG A 3 -3.45 -33.49 -36.22
C ARG A 3 -2.32 -33.04 -35.29
N LEU A 4 -1.14 -32.76 -35.85
CA LEU A 4 0.01 -32.25 -35.09
C LEU A 4 -0.20 -30.79 -34.67
N GLY A 5 -0.83 -29.97 -35.53
CA GLY A 5 -1.20 -28.59 -35.19
C GLY A 5 -2.21 -28.51 -34.05
N ILE A 6 -3.20 -29.40 -34.02
CA ILE A 6 -4.19 -29.47 -32.93
C ILE A 6 -3.51 -29.83 -31.60
N PHE A 7 -2.58 -30.79 -31.62
CA PHE A 7 -1.83 -31.18 -30.43
C PHE A 7 -1.00 -30.01 -29.85
N LEU A 8 -0.29 -29.29 -30.71
CA LEU A 8 0.47 -28.09 -30.33
C LEU A 8 -0.44 -26.99 -29.75
N PHE A 9 -1.61 -26.78 -30.35
CA PHE A 9 -2.57 -25.80 -29.87
C PHE A 9 -3.11 -26.13 -28.47
N VAL A 10 -3.43 -27.41 -28.21
CA VAL A 10 -3.86 -27.87 -26.88
C VAL A 10 -2.75 -27.69 -25.84
N LEU A 11 -1.49 -27.96 -26.22
CA LEU A 11 -0.34 -27.78 -25.34
C LEU A 11 -0.13 -26.31 -24.95
N VAL A 12 -0.27 -25.38 -25.90
CA VAL A 12 -0.20 -23.94 -25.65
C VAL A 12 -1.36 -23.46 -24.77
N LEU A 13 -2.59 -23.91 -25.03
CA LEU A 13 -3.74 -23.58 -24.18
C LEU A 13 -3.55 -24.09 -22.75
N GLY A 14 -3.09 -25.33 -22.58
CA GLY A 14 -2.80 -25.89 -21.26
C GLY A 14 -1.72 -25.10 -20.51
N TYR A 15 -0.69 -24.64 -21.22
CA TYR A 15 0.33 -23.78 -20.64
C TYR A 15 -0.23 -22.43 -20.18
N ILE A 16 -1.11 -21.79 -20.97
CA ILE A 16 -1.75 -20.53 -20.62
C ILE A 16 -2.61 -20.70 -19.35
N PHE A 17 -3.45 -21.75 -19.29
CA PHE A 17 -4.26 -22.03 -18.10
C PHE A 17 -3.41 -22.32 -16.87
N TYR A 18 -2.36 -23.13 -17.03
CA TYR A 18 -1.40 -23.37 -15.96
C TYR A 18 -0.80 -22.06 -15.45
N TYR A 19 -0.36 -21.19 -16.37
CA TYR A 19 0.27 -19.92 -16.04
C TYR A 19 -0.71 -18.97 -15.34
N ASP A 20 -1.93 -18.85 -15.87
CA ASP A 20 -2.98 -17.99 -15.30
C ASP A 20 -3.35 -18.41 -13.87
N ILE A 21 -3.51 -19.72 -13.63
CA ILE A 21 -3.84 -20.27 -12.29
C ILE A 21 -2.67 -20.15 -11.30
N LYS A 22 -1.43 -20.38 -11.75
CA LYS A 22 -0.25 -20.44 -10.87
C LYS A 22 0.35 -19.07 -10.56
N ILE A 23 0.45 -18.20 -11.56
CA ILE A 23 1.14 -16.92 -11.43
C ILE A 23 0.14 -15.82 -11.05
N GLY A 24 -1.13 -15.95 -11.44
CA GLY A 24 -2.15 -14.93 -11.21
C GLY A 24 -1.82 -13.61 -11.90
N THR A 25 -2.79 -12.70 -11.97
CA THR A 25 -2.66 -11.42 -12.69
C THR A 25 -2.08 -10.29 -11.84
N LEU A 26 -1.52 -10.58 -10.66
CA LEU A 26 -0.95 -9.58 -9.76
C LEU A 26 0.57 -9.71 -9.58
N PRO A 27 1.39 -9.56 -10.66
CA PRO A 27 2.85 -9.50 -10.52
C PRO A 27 3.34 -8.22 -9.81
N MET A 28 2.44 -7.29 -9.46
CA MET A 28 2.80 -6.00 -8.87
C MET A 28 3.23 -6.07 -7.39
N LEU A 29 2.85 -7.10 -6.63
CA LEU A 29 3.33 -7.26 -5.24
C LEU A 29 4.78 -7.73 -5.17
N SER A 30 5.19 -8.61 -6.09
CA SER A 30 6.54 -9.19 -6.14
C SER A 30 7.55 -8.22 -6.77
N SER A 31 7.15 -7.45 -7.79
CA SER A 31 8.02 -6.45 -8.42
C SER A 31 8.21 -5.18 -7.59
N TYR A 32 7.22 -4.80 -6.76
CA TYR A 32 7.38 -3.64 -5.87
C TYR A 32 8.45 -3.87 -4.78
N LYS A 33 8.68 -5.12 -4.37
CA LYS A 33 9.76 -5.48 -3.43
C LYS A 33 11.16 -5.41 -4.05
N LYS A 34 11.30 -5.42 -5.39
CA LYS A 34 12.61 -5.58 -6.06
C LYS A 34 13.23 -4.28 -6.61
N THR A 35 12.47 -3.19 -6.76
CA THR A 35 12.99 -1.97 -7.42
C THR A 35 13.28 -0.77 -6.52
N ASN A 36 13.10 -0.88 -5.19
CA ASN A 36 13.47 0.19 -4.25
C ASN A 36 14.50 -0.24 -3.18
N ALA A 37 15.14 -1.39 -3.36
CA ALA A 37 16.19 -1.88 -2.45
C ALA A 37 17.62 -1.51 -2.89
N ALA A 38 17.77 -0.41 -3.63
CA ALA A 38 19.06 0.17 -3.94
C ALA A 38 18.99 1.70 -3.75
N GLU A 39 18.73 2.13 -2.51
CA GLU A 39 19.60 3.08 -1.81
C GLU A 39 19.08 3.33 -0.40
N THR A 40 20.00 3.09 0.55
CA THR A 40 20.06 3.76 1.86
C THR A 40 19.29 3.10 3.02
N ILE A 41 20.04 2.21 3.69
CA ILE A 41 20.12 1.94 5.15
C ILE A 41 19.28 0.77 5.70
N LYS A 42 19.99 -0.37 5.82
CA LYS A 42 20.08 -1.34 6.93
C LYS A 42 18.78 -1.85 7.60
N GLN A 43 18.61 -3.17 7.46
CA GLN A 43 18.22 -4.17 8.47
C GLN A 43 17.57 -3.61 9.75
N GLU A 44 16.36 -4.02 10.12
CA GLU A 44 16.20 -5.33 10.77
C GLU A 44 14.76 -5.83 10.66
N SER A 45 14.62 -7.10 10.28
CA SER A 45 13.37 -7.83 10.46
C SER A 45 13.26 -8.23 11.92
N THR A 46 12.19 -7.83 12.59
CA THR A 46 11.70 -8.58 13.75
C THR A 46 10.22 -8.33 13.93
N ASN A 47 9.49 -9.44 14.04
CA ASN A 47 8.16 -9.51 14.60
C ASN A 47 8.00 -8.60 15.82
N THR A 48 6.78 -8.09 16.01
CA THR A 48 6.12 -7.79 17.31
C THR A 48 5.77 -6.32 17.55
N LYS A 49 4.46 -6.13 17.78
CA LYS A 49 3.78 -5.09 18.57
C LYS A 49 3.90 -3.64 18.12
N GLN A 50 2.70 -3.10 17.85
CA GLN A 50 2.22 -1.83 18.40
C GLN A 50 3.22 -1.15 19.34
N LYS A 51 3.94 -0.15 18.82
CA LYS A 51 4.55 0.86 19.68
C LYS A 51 4.42 2.21 19.00
N LYS A 52 3.77 3.10 19.74
CA LYS A 52 3.77 4.54 19.52
C LYS A 52 5.19 5.00 19.23
N GLU A 53 5.41 5.68 18.11
CA GLU A 53 6.63 6.45 17.91
C GLU A 53 6.24 7.82 17.37
N ASN A 54 6.01 8.73 18.32
CA ASN A 54 6.16 10.17 18.09
C ASN A 54 7.66 10.42 17.91
N LYS A 55 8.13 10.52 16.66
CA LYS A 55 9.42 11.14 16.38
C LYS A 55 9.17 12.39 15.56
N ALA A 56 9.30 13.50 16.27
CA ALA A 56 9.22 14.86 15.75
C ALA A 56 10.45 15.15 14.89
N GLU A 57 10.22 15.58 13.66
CA GLU A 57 11.17 16.43 12.94
C GLU A 57 10.38 17.34 11.99
N LYS A 58 10.39 18.62 12.37
CA LYS A 58 9.95 19.86 11.70
C LYS A 58 8.51 20.04 11.20
N GLU A 59 7.83 20.97 11.90
CA GLU A 59 6.90 21.99 11.40
C GLU A 59 5.57 21.52 10.78
N THR A 60 4.74 20.91 11.62
CA THR A 60 3.35 21.33 11.88
C THR A 60 2.88 20.65 13.16
N ASP A 61 2.11 21.36 14.00
CA ASP A 61 1.56 20.88 15.29
C ASP A 61 0.44 19.83 15.09
N VAL A 62 0.59 18.95 14.10
CA VAL A 62 -0.38 17.91 13.78
C VAL A 62 0.21 16.58 14.21
N THR A 63 -0.33 16.06 15.32
CA THR A 63 0.00 14.69 15.75
C THR A 63 -0.45 13.70 14.68
N TYR A 64 0.36 12.67 14.40
CA TYR A 64 0.07 11.71 13.33
C TYR A 64 0.38 10.28 13.72
N LYS A 65 -0.19 9.32 12.98
CA LYS A 65 0.10 7.89 13.09
C LYS A 65 0.48 7.30 11.73
N THR A 66 1.56 6.54 11.69
CA THR A 66 1.98 5.83 10.47
C THR A 66 1.22 4.51 10.34
N ILE A 67 0.58 4.27 9.19
CA ILE A 67 -0.22 3.08 8.91
C ILE A 67 0.08 2.58 7.50
N GLU A 68 0.27 1.27 7.36
CA GLU A 68 0.38 0.57 6.08
C GLU A 68 -1.01 0.34 5.47
N VAL A 69 -1.18 0.74 4.22
CA VAL A 69 -2.45 0.65 3.49
C VAL A 69 -2.72 -0.79 3.05
N LYS A 70 -3.87 -1.33 3.44
CA LYS A 70 -4.35 -2.66 3.06
C LYS A 70 -5.42 -2.60 1.99
N THR A 71 -5.77 -3.76 1.44
CA THR A 71 -6.83 -3.89 0.44
C THR A 71 -8.16 -3.34 0.97
N GLY A 72 -8.76 -2.42 0.22
CA GLY A 72 -10.03 -1.78 0.58
C GLY A 72 -9.88 -0.56 1.51
N ASP A 73 -8.67 -0.25 1.96
CA ASP A 73 -8.45 0.95 2.76
C ASP A 73 -8.55 2.22 1.90
N THR A 74 -9.09 3.26 2.51
CA THR A 74 -9.11 4.61 1.97
C THR A 74 -8.51 5.56 3.00
N VAL A 75 -8.11 6.75 2.57
CA VAL A 75 -7.63 7.76 3.53
C VAL A 75 -8.70 8.09 4.57
N LEU A 76 -9.95 8.15 4.14
CA LEU A 76 -11.07 8.46 5.02
C LEU A 76 -11.32 7.31 6.03
N SER A 77 -11.44 6.07 5.57
CA SER A 77 -11.73 4.92 6.44
C SER A 77 -10.63 4.68 7.48
N ILE A 78 -9.36 4.86 7.12
CA ILE A 78 -8.25 4.77 8.07
C ILE A 78 -8.33 5.92 9.09
N THR A 79 -8.57 7.15 8.63
CA THR A 79 -8.61 8.33 9.50
C THR A 79 -9.76 8.25 10.49
N GLU A 80 -10.94 7.79 10.07
CA GLU A 80 -12.09 7.55 10.94
C GLU A 80 -11.81 6.46 11.97
N ALA A 81 -11.16 5.37 11.55
CA ALA A 81 -10.84 4.26 12.43
C ALA A 81 -9.91 4.67 13.60
N ILE A 82 -9.00 5.64 13.36
CA ILE A 82 -8.08 6.14 14.39
C ILE A 82 -8.61 7.35 15.17
N ASN A 83 -9.58 8.10 14.63
CA ASN A 83 -10.12 9.33 15.22
C ASN A 83 -11.60 9.19 15.64
N LYS A 84 -11.92 8.15 16.41
CA LYS A 84 -13.31 7.80 16.76
C LYS A 84 -14.11 8.89 17.50
N LYS A 85 -13.43 9.81 18.19
CA LYS A 85 -14.07 10.85 19.02
C LYS A 85 -14.39 12.13 18.24
N LYS A 86 -13.58 12.45 17.23
CA LYS A 86 -13.65 13.70 16.49
C LYS A 86 -13.28 13.44 15.04
N ILE A 87 -14.29 13.50 14.19
CA ILE A 87 -14.13 13.35 12.74
C ILE A 87 -14.28 14.76 12.16
N PRO A 88 -13.19 15.38 11.67
CA PRO A 88 -13.27 16.69 11.02
C PRO A 88 -13.90 16.56 9.62
N SER A 89 -14.04 17.69 8.92
CA SER A 89 -14.52 17.67 7.54
C SER A 89 -13.58 16.89 6.62
N ILE A 90 -14.15 16.35 5.54
CA ILE A 90 -13.43 15.54 4.56
C ILE A 90 -12.28 16.36 3.93
N GLU A 91 -12.53 17.64 3.65
CA GLU A 91 -11.53 18.56 3.08
C GLU A 91 -10.32 18.69 3.99
N LYS A 92 -10.56 18.85 5.31
CA LYS A 92 -9.48 18.95 6.29
C LYS A 92 -8.67 17.66 6.35
N VAL A 93 -9.32 16.50 6.33
CA VAL A 93 -8.64 15.20 6.30
C VAL A 93 -7.75 15.07 5.07
N ILE A 94 -8.25 15.47 3.90
CA ILE A 94 -7.51 15.42 2.64
C ILE A 94 -6.27 16.32 2.69
N ASP A 95 -6.41 17.54 3.19
CA ASP A 95 -5.32 18.52 3.17
C ASP A 95 -4.26 18.22 4.23
N ASP A 96 -4.66 17.84 5.45
CA ASP A 96 -3.73 17.38 6.49
C ASP A 96 -2.96 16.13 6.03
N PHE A 97 -3.65 15.19 5.37
CA PHE A 97 -3.00 14.00 4.81
C PHE A 97 -1.96 14.37 3.75
N LYS A 98 -2.30 15.27 2.81
CA LYS A 98 -1.35 15.74 1.79
C LYS A 98 -0.14 16.38 2.42
N GLN A 99 -0.35 17.26 3.42
CA GLN A 99 0.72 17.97 4.11
C GLN A 99 1.68 17.00 4.80
N LEU A 100 1.14 15.98 5.48
CA LEU A 100 1.93 14.95 6.15
C LEU A 100 2.72 14.03 5.20
N ASN A 101 2.29 13.91 3.93
CA ASN A 101 2.82 12.93 2.98
C ASN A 101 3.39 13.58 1.70
N LYS A 102 4.11 14.70 1.83
CA LYS A 102 4.82 15.36 0.71
C LYS A 102 3.89 15.68 -0.48
N ASN A 103 2.68 16.18 -0.19
CA ASN A 103 1.63 16.51 -1.17
C ASN A 103 1.08 15.31 -1.95
N THR A 104 1.18 14.09 -1.41
CA THR A 104 0.54 12.92 -2.01
C THR A 104 -0.99 13.06 -1.93
N PRO A 105 -1.72 13.01 -3.06
CA PRO A 105 -3.18 13.06 -3.05
C PRO A 105 -3.77 11.85 -2.33
N ALA A 106 -4.84 12.08 -1.55
CA ALA A 106 -5.54 11.02 -0.80
C ALA A 106 -6.07 9.89 -1.69
N THR A 107 -6.35 10.16 -2.97
CA THR A 107 -6.83 9.19 -3.95
C THR A 107 -5.73 8.34 -4.58
N LYS A 108 -4.44 8.64 -4.32
CA LYS A 108 -3.28 7.96 -4.91
C LYS A 108 -2.50 7.09 -3.92
N ILE A 109 -3.10 6.76 -2.78
CA ILE A 109 -2.49 5.82 -1.83
C ILE A 109 -2.31 4.44 -2.46
N GLN A 110 -1.23 3.75 -2.09
CA GLN A 110 -0.85 2.48 -2.68
C GLN A 110 -0.83 1.39 -1.63
N LEU A 111 -1.36 0.22 -2.00
CA LEU A 111 -1.35 -0.98 -1.16
C LEU A 111 0.08 -1.34 -0.74
N GLY A 112 0.26 -1.71 0.52
CA GLY A 112 1.56 -2.09 1.09
C GLY A 112 2.52 -0.93 1.33
N LYS A 113 2.10 0.33 1.09
CA LYS A 113 2.86 1.52 1.49
C LYS A 113 2.34 2.09 2.80
N SER A 114 3.27 2.62 3.59
CA SER A 114 2.96 3.32 4.83
C SER A 114 2.84 4.82 4.60
N TYR A 115 1.79 5.41 5.14
CA TYR A 115 1.54 6.85 5.11
C TYR A 115 1.27 7.38 6.52
N LYS A 116 1.47 8.67 6.71
CA LYS A 116 1.16 9.38 7.95
C LYS A 116 -0.29 9.86 7.92
N PHE A 117 -1.08 9.46 8.92
CA PHE A 117 -2.48 9.85 9.06
C PHE A 117 -2.64 10.83 10.23
N PRO A 118 -3.38 11.94 10.05
CA PRO A 118 -3.56 12.94 11.10
C PRO A 118 -4.38 12.38 12.27
N LEU A 119 -4.01 12.76 13.49
CA LEU A 119 -4.73 12.45 14.71
C LEU A 119 -5.45 13.70 15.23
N TYR A 120 -6.73 13.54 15.50
CA TYR A 120 -7.61 14.55 16.07
C TYR A 120 -7.98 14.11 17.48
N GLN A 121 -7.66 14.95 18.46
CA GLN A 121 -8.02 14.75 19.86
C GLN A 121 -9.43 15.28 20.14
#